data_AF-A0A967FAR8-F1
#
_entry.id   AF-A0A967FAR8-F1
#
_cell.length_a   1.000
_cell.length_b   1.000
_cell.length_c   1.000
_cell.angle_alpha   90.00
_cell.angle_beta   90.00
_cell.angle_gamma   90.00
#
_symmetry.space_group_name_H-M   'P 1'
#
loop_
_entity.id
_entity.type
_entity.pdbx_description
1 polymer ?
#
loop_
_entity_poly.entity_id
_entity_poly.type
_entity_poly.pdbx_seq_one_letter_code
_entity_poly.pdbx_strand_id
1 'polypeptide(L)' 'YLMAKKLQGVPVIVSPKRYLGGQFAHKKFGTNFFILDDGFQHLALNRNLDLVLLDASNPFGNGYLLPRGPLR' A
#
# COMPACT_ATOMS: atom_id res chain seq x y z
N TYR A 1 -7.59 9.70 -5.61
CA TYR A 1 -9.00 10.11 -5.72
C TYR A 1 -9.96 8.92 -5.87
N LEU A 2 -9.69 7.94 -6.75
CA LEU A 2 -10.54 6.75 -6.96
C LEU A 2 -10.90 6.00 -5.67
N MET A 3 -9.90 5.64 -4.84
CA MET A 3 -10.16 4.91 -3.59
C MET A 3 -11.05 5.70 -2.63
N ALA A 4 -10.77 6.98 -2.41
CA ALA A 4 -11.58 7.84 -1.54
C ALA A 4 -13.03 7.97 -2.00
N LYS A 5 -13.29 7.95 -3.31
CA LYS A 5 -14.65 7.99 -3.87
C LYS A 5 -15.40 6.67 -3.67
N LYS A 6 -14.71 5.53 -3.79
CA LYS A 6 -15.30 4.19 -3.61
C LYS A 6 -15.48 3.80 -2.14
N LEU A 7 -14.60 4.26 -1.25
CA LEU A 7 -14.57 3.91 0.16
C LEU A 7 -15.14 5.05 1.02
N GLN A 8 -16.45 5.27 0.91
CA GLN A 8 -17.11 6.28 1.74
C GLN A 8 -16.98 5.93 3.22
N GLY A 9 -16.64 6.92 4.04
CA GLY A 9 -16.42 6.74 5.48
C GLY A 9 -15.03 6.21 5.86
N VAL A 10 -14.16 5.86 4.90
CA VAL A 10 -12.78 5.45 5.16
C VAL A 10 -11.82 6.60 4.86
N PRO A 11 -11.02 7.08 5.84
CA PRO A 11 -9.99 8.09 5.58
C PRO A 11 -8.93 7.56 4.62
N VAL A 12 -8.68 8.28 3.53
CA VAL A 12 -7.60 7.98 2.57
C VAL A 12 -6.54 9.06 2.67
N ILE A 13 -5.36 8.70 3.16
CA ILE A 13 -4.23 9.61 3.36
C ILE A 13 -3.12 9.34 2.34
N VAL A 14 -2.72 10.39 1.62
CA VAL A 14 -1.57 10.34 0.72
C VAL A 14 -0.39 11.01 1.41
N SER A 15 0.69 10.25 1.62
CA SER A 15 1.94 10.77 2.18
C SER A 15 3.13 9.97 1.65
N PRO A 16 4.18 10.62 1.11
CA PRO A 16 5.42 9.93 0.76
C PRO A 16 6.06 9.24 1.97
N LYS A 17 5.98 9.86 3.15
CA LYS A 17 6.42 9.29 4.43
C LYS A 17 5.24 8.63 5.12
N ARG A 18 5.03 7.33 4.88
CA ARG A 18 3.83 6.59 5.33
C ARG A 18 3.64 6.67 6.85
N TYR A 19 4.74 6.62 7.61
CA TYR A 19 4.71 6.81 9.06
C TYR A 19 4.06 8.13 9.49
N LEU A 20 4.45 9.25 8.87
CA LEU A 20 3.86 10.57 9.18
C LEU A 20 2.39 10.64 8.77
N GLY A 21 2.01 9.98 7.67
CA GLY A 21 0.62 9.86 7.24
C GLY A 21 -0.23 9.09 8.25
N GLY A 22 0.28 7.97 8.76
CA GLY A 22 -0.37 7.17 9.82
C GLY A 22 -0.53 7.96 11.12
N GLN A 23 0.52 8.67 11.56
CA GLN A 23 0.47 9.52 12.75
C GLN A 23 -0.59 10.63 12.62
N PHE A 24 -0.70 11.25 11.44
CA PHE A 24 -1.76 12.21 11.16
C PHE A 24 -3.16 11.56 11.22
N ALA A 25 -3.31 10.40 10.59
CA ALA A 25 -4.58 9.68 10.56
C ALA A 25 -5.05 9.23 11.95
N HIS A 26 -4.12 8.76 12.79
CA HIS A 26 -4.39 8.39 14.17
C HIS A 26 -4.88 9.60 14.97
N LYS A 27 -4.13 10.71 14.93
CA LYS A 27 -4.48 11.94 15.67
C LYS A 27 -5.80 12.55 15.22
N LYS A 28 -6.07 12.57 13.90
CA LYS A 28 -7.24 13.25 13.34
C LYS A 28 -8.51 12.42 13.38
N PHE A 29 -8.40 11.10 13.22
CA PHE A 29 -9.56 10.22 13.04
C PHE A 29 -9.66 9.10 14.09
N GLY A 30 -8.73 9.02 15.05
CA GLY A 30 -8.71 7.94 16.05
C GLY A 30 -8.44 6.56 15.46
N THR A 31 -7.81 6.50 14.29
CA THR A 31 -7.56 5.23 13.57
C THR A 31 -6.43 4.44 14.22
N ASN A 32 -6.67 3.14 14.43
CA ASN A 32 -5.68 2.22 15.01
C ASN A 32 -5.31 1.07 14.06
N PHE A 33 -5.93 1.03 12.88
CA PHE A 33 -5.70 0.03 11.84
C PHE A 33 -5.42 0.73 10.52
N PHE A 34 -4.40 0.25 9.81
CA PHE A 34 -3.89 0.90 8.60
C PHE A 34 -3.74 -0.14 7.48
N ILE A 35 -4.14 0.26 6.27
CA ILE A 35 -3.90 -0.48 5.04
C ILE A 35 -2.99 0.37 4.17
N LEU A 36 -1.88 -0.22 3.71
CA LEU A 36 -0.97 0.40 2.76
C LEU A 36 -1.28 -0.14 1.37
N ASP A 37 -1.91 0.68 0.54
CA ASP A 37 -2.01 0.40 -0.89
C ASP A 37 -0.62 0.55 -1.53
N ASP A 38 -0.18 -0.46 -2.27
CA ASP A 38 1.18 -0.57 -2.84
C ASP A 38 2.31 -0.37 -1.80
N GLY A 39 2.17 -1.03 -0.64
CA GLY A 39 3.06 -0.87 0.50
C GLY A 39 4.30 -1.79 0.53
N PHE A 40 4.36 -2.81 -0.32
CA PHE A 40 5.30 -3.93 -0.14
C PHE A 40 6.77 -3.48 -0.19
N GLN A 41 7.11 -2.60 -1.15
CA GLN A 41 8.45 -2.04 -1.31
C GLN A 41 8.80 -0.98 -0.24
N HIS A 42 7.85 -0.54 0.59
CA HIS A 42 8.06 0.50 1.60
C HIS A 42 8.65 -0.07 2.91
N LEU A 43 9.84 -0.66 2.81
CA LEU A 43 10.50 -1.42 3.89
C LEU A 43 10.78 -0.62 5.17
N ALA A 44 10.88 0.71 5.07
CA ALA A 44 11.19 1.59 6.20
C ALA A 44 10.04 1.69 7.24
N LEU A 45 8.83 1.24 6.90
CA LEU A 45 7.69 1.21 7.82
C LEU A 45 7.46 -0.22 8.29
N ASN A 46 7.49 -0.44 9.60
CA ASN A 46 7.11 -1.73 10.17
C ASN A 46 5.64 -2.05 9.89
N ARG A 47 5.36 -3.29 9.51
CA ARG A 47 4.03 -3.80 9.21
C ARG A 47 3.84 -5.09 9.99
N ASN A 48 2.67 -5.26 10.60
CA ASN A 48 2.36 -6.47 11.36
C ASN A 48 2.01 -7.66 10.45
N LEU A 49 1.53 -7.38 9.24
CA LEU A 49 1.18 -8.36 8.23
C LEU A 49 1.49 -7.78 6.84
N ASP A 50 2.11 -8.60 6.00
CA ASP A 50 2.35 -8.31 4.59
C ASP A 50 1.48 -9.19 3.70
N LEU A 51 0.76 -8.55 2.76
CA LEU A 51 -0.04 -9.23 1.74
C LEU A 51 0.52 -8.91 0.36
N VAL A 52 1.00 -9.94 -0.34
CA VAL A 52 1.51 -9.82 -1.71
C VAL A 52 0.47 -10.37 -2.67
N LEU A 53 0.11 -9.56 -3.66
CA LEU A 53 -0.79 -9.97 -4.73
C LEU A 53 0.03 -10.49 -5.90
N LEU A 54 -0.26 -11.71 -6.34
CA LEU A 54 0.27 -12.30 -7.55
C LEU A 54 -0.90 -12.63 -8.49
N ASP A 55 -0.69 -12.43 -9.79
CA ASP A 55 -1.64 -12.90 -10.79
C ASP A 55 -1.59 -14.42 -10.86
N ALA A 56 -2.69 -15.09 -10.52
CA ALA A 56 -2.76 -16.55 -10.52
C ALA A 56 -2.58 -17.16 -11.92
N SER A 57 -2.92 -16.43 -12.98
CA SER A 57 -2.78 -16.88 -14.37
C SER A 57 -1.35 -16.74 -14.89
N ASN A 58 -0.58 -15.80 -14.33
CA ASN A 58 0.81 -15.55 -14.73
C ASN A 58 1.64 -14.93 -13.58
N PRO A 59 2.02 -15.71 -12.55
CA PRO A 59 2.51 -15.17 -11.27
C PRO A 59 3.78 -14.33 -11.38
N PHE A 60 4.63 -14.60 -12.38
CA PHE A 60 5.92 -13.92 -12.55
C PHE A 60 6.07 -13.22 -13.90
N GLY A 61 5.00 -13.12 -14.69
CA GLY A 61 5.06 -12.49 -16.00
C GLY A 61 6.06 -13.20 -16.92
N ASN A 62 7.07 -12.47 -17.38
CA ASN A 62 8.16 -13.02 -18.19
C ASN A 62 9.40 -13.44 -17.38
N GLY A 63 9.34 -13.38 -16.04
CA GLY A 63 10.42 -13.77 -15.14
C GLY A 63 11.58 -12.77 -15.02
N TYR A 64 11.49 -11.60 -15.65
CA TYR A 64 12.55 -10.59 -15.61
C TYR A 64 12.14 -9.37 -14.76
N LEU A 65 13.13 -8.74 -14.13
CA LEU A 65 12.99 -7.44 -13.47
C LEU A 65 12.88 -6.30 -14.51
N LEU A 66 12.41 -5.14 -14.05
CA LEU A 66 12.47 -3.90 -14.84
C LEU A 66 13.91 -3.60 -15.33
N PRO A 67 14.09 -3.08 -16.56
CA PRO A 67 13.06 -2.76 -17.56
C PRO A 67 12.68 -3.94 -18.48
N ARG A 68 13.32 -5.11 -18.34
CA ARG A 68 13.10 -6.28 -19.22
C ARG A 68 11.79 -7.00 -18.93
N GLY A 69 11.27 -6.89 -17.72
CA GLY A 69 10.01 -7.48 -17.29
C GLY A 69 9.30 -6.69 -16.20
N PRO A 70 8.11 -7.14 -15.77
CA PRO A 70 7.23 -6.36 -14.90
C PRO A 70 7.57 -6.44 -13.42
N LEU A 71 8.49 -7.34 -13.03
CA LEU A 71 8.83 -7.56 -11.63
C LEU A 71 9.59 -6.36 -11.04
N ARG A 72 9.25 -6.01 -9.80
CA ARG A 72 9.68 -4.81 -9.09
C ARG A 72 10.34 -5.16 -7.76
#